data_AF-A0A7Z0QHX9-F1
#
_entry.id   AF-A0A7Z0QHX9-F1
#
_cell.length_a   1.000
_cell.length_b   1.000
_cell.length_c   1.000
_cell.angle_alpha   90.00
_cell.angle_beta   90.00
_cell.angle_gamma   90.00
#
_symmetry.space_group_name_H-M   'P 1'
#
loop_
_entity.id
_entity.type
_entity.pdbx_description
1 polymer ?
#
loop_
_entity_poly.entity_id
_entity_poly.type
_entity_poly.pdbx_seq_one_letter_code
_entity_poly.pdbx_strand_id
1 'polypeptide(L)'
;MASKEYHRVWREKNRGKTRAADKKSYAKHAEKRRAKSANWRSDNPEKLTEYLKREATRAKQRAAMRRYEAKRLGYAECTEYPPPPSDNKCAICHLEAGRLCLDHDHETGKFRGYLCHNCNMGLGKLGDCIGTIRRVLAYLEKADA
;
A
#
# COMPACT_ATOMS: atom_id res chain seq x y z
N MET A 1 28.97 9.17 21.15
CA MET A 1 27.97 9.09 20.07
C MET A 1 26.82 8.20 20.52
N ALA A 2 25.56 8.63 20.38
CA ALA A 2 24.44 7.81 20.83
C ALA A 2 24.28 6.56 19.95
N SER A 3 23.97 5.41 20.57
CA SER A 3 23.91 4.13 19.86
C SER A 3 22.71 4.06 18.90
N LYS A 4 22.79 3.17 17.89
CA LYS A 4 21.64 2.88 17.01
C LYS A 4 20.40 2.46 17.80
N GLU A 5 20.61 1.70 18.89
CA GLU A 5 19.59 1.26 19.82
C GLU A 5 18.86 2.46 20.48
N TYR A 6 19.63 3.44 20.96
CA TYR A 6 19.09 4.67 21.55
C TYR A 6 18.20 5.42 20.55
N HIS A 7 18.65 5.59 19.31
CA HIS A 7 17.86 6.27 18.29
C HIS A 7 16.59 5.51 17.89
N ARG A 8 16.62 4.17 17.91
CA ARG A 8 15.42 3.34 17.66
C ARG A 8 14.38 3.56 18.74
N VAL A 9 14.76 3.39 20.01
CA VAL A 9 13.88 3.56 21.18
C VAL A 9 13.34 4.99 21.27
N TRP A 10 14.17 6.00 20.99
CA TRP A 10 13.74 7.39 20.98
C TRP A 10 12.72 7.69 19.88
N ARG A 11 12.91 7.15 18.66
CA ARG A 11 11.95 7.31 17.54
C ARG A 11 10.63 6.59 17.80
N GLU A 12 10.64 5.44 18.47
CA GLU A 12 9.41 4.75 18.87
C GLU A 12 8.61 5.58 19.87
N LYS A 13 9.27 6.08 20.93
CA LYS A 13 8.63 6.94 21.93
C LYS A 13 8.16 8.29 21.37
N ASN A 14 8.80 8.80 20.32
CA ASN A 14 8.48 10.10 19.72
C ASN A 14 7.86 9.99 18.32
N ARG A 15 7.26 8.85 17.97
CA ARG A 15 6.82 8.53 16.60
C ARG A 15 5.96 9.61 15.94
N GLY A 16 5.04 10.23 16.69
CA GLY A 16 4.21 11.34 16.20
C GLY A 16 5.03 12.59 15.85
N LYS A 17 5.93 13.00 16.75
CA LYS A 17 6.83 14.15 16.55
C LYS A 17 7.83 13.90 15.42
N THR A 18 8.41 12.69 15.36
CA THR A 18 9.33 12.29 14.29
C THR A 18 8.63 12.30 12.93
N ARG A 19 7.42 11.73 12.81
CA ARG A 19 6.64 11.76 11.57
C ARG A 19 6.29 13.18 11.11
N ALA A 20 5.91 14.06 12.04
CA ALA A 20 5.61 15.45 11.73
C ALA A 20 6.86 16.21 11.24
N ALA A 21 8.00 16.01 11.90
CA ALA A 21 9.28 16.60 11.50
C ALA A 21 9.75 16.05 10.14
N ASP A 22 9.63 14.74 9.92
CA ASP A 22 9.95 14.09 8.65
C ASP A 22 9.07 14.63 7.52
N LYS A 23 7.75 14.80 7.75
CA LYS A 23 6.82 15.38 6.78
C LYS A 23 7.23 16.82 6.40
N LYS A 24 7.58 17.65 7.40
CA LYS A 24 8.07 19.03 7.16
C LYS A 24 9.38 19.04 6.38
N SER A 25 10.33 18.17 6.73
CA SER A 25 11.60 18.03 6.03
C SER A 25 11.42 17.56 4.58
N TYR A 26 10.57 16.55 4.36
CA TYR A 26 10.22 16.05 3.03
C TYR A 26 9.60 17.14 2.15
N ALA A 27 8.72 17.97 2.72
CA ALA A 27 8.12 19.09 2.02
C ALA A 27 9.16 20.17 1.70
N LYS A 28 9.98 20.57 2.68
CA LYS A 28 11.04 21.59 2.52
C LYS A 28 12.04 21.22 1.42
N HIS A 29 12.37 19.94 1.29
CA HIS A 29 13.33 19.45 0.29
C HIS A 29 12.67 18.80 -0.92
N ALA A 30 11.35 18.94 -1.10
CA ALA A 30 10.62 18.29 -2.19
C ALA A 30 11.16 18.71 -3.56
N GLU A 31 11.38 20.00 -3.77
CA GLU A 31 11.89 20.56 -5.01
C GLU A 31 13.29 20.04 -5.35
N LYS A 32 14.24 20.16 -4.41
CA LYS A 32 15.61 19.65 -4.61
C LYS A 32 15.64 18.17 -4.97
N ARG A 33 14.77 17.35 -4.37
CA ARG A 33 14.67 15.91 -4.71
C ARG A 33 14.05 15.67 -6.08
N ARG A 34 13.02 16.45 -6.45
CA ARG A 34 12.43 16.39 -7.80
C ARG A 34 13.45 16.79 -8.85
N ALA A 35 14.15 17.90 -8.64
CA ALA A 35 15.23 18.37 -9.52
C ALA A 35 16.34 17.32 -9.65
N LYS A 36 16.81 16.74 -8.55
CA LYS A 36 17.81 15.65 -8.60
C LYS A 36 17.32 14.46 -9.42
N SER A 37 16.06 14.05 -9.25
CA SER A 37 15.49 12.95 -10.03
C SER A 37 15.30 13.32 -11.51
N ALA A 38 14.95 14.57 -11.81
CA ALA A 38 14.79 15.05 -13.17
C ALA A 38 16.15 15.11 -13.88
N ASN A 39 17.15 15.71 -13.24
CA ASN A 39 18.51 15.81 -13.76
C ASN A 39 19.10 14.42 -14.00
N TRP A 40 18.95 13.48 -13.07
CA TRP A 40 19.42 12.10 -13.30
C TRP A 40 18.83 11.46 -14.56
N ARG A 41 17.55 11.72 -14.86
CA ARG A 41 16.90 11.20 -16.07
C ARG A 41 17.46 11.85 -17.34
N SER A 42 17.67 13.17 -17.32
CA SER A 42 18.24 13.92 -18.44
C SER A 42 19.70 13.56 -18.70
N ASP A 43 20.48 13.39 -17.62
CA ASP A 43 21.93 13.13 -17.68
C ASP A 43 22.24 11.66 -18.02
N ASN A 44 21.25 10.75 -17.96
CA ASN A 44 21.45 9.32 -18.17
C ASN A 44 20.35 8.69 -19.05
N PRO A 45 20.15 9.15 -20.31
CA PRO A 45 19.06 8.70 -21.15
C PRO A 45 19.12 7.20 -21.52
N GLU A 46 20.33 6.67 -21.76
CA GLU A 46 20.54 5.25 -22.05
C GLU A 46 20.24 4.37 -20.83
N LYS A 47 20.77 4.74 -19.66
CA LYS A 47 20.49 4.03 -18.40
C LYS A 47 19.03 4.15 -17.99
N LEU A 48 18.37 5.27 -18.31
CA LEU A 48 16.93 5.42 -18.09
C LEU A 48 16.16 4.41 -18.92
N THR A 49 16.49 4.26 -20.20
CA THR A 49 15.86 3.28 -21.09
C THR A 49 16.03 1.85 -20.55
N GLU A 50 17.24 1.48 -20.16
CA GLU A 50 17.52 0.16 -19.56
C GLU A 50 16.78 -0.04 -18.24
N TYR A 51 16.79 0.96 -17.36
CA TYR A 51 16.07 0.96 -16.09
C TYR A 51 14.57 0.75 -16.29
N LEU A 52 13.96 1.48 -17.23
CA LEU A 52 12.54 1.36 -17.55
C LEU A 52 12.21 -0.02 -18.12
N LYS A 53 13.04 -0.56 -19.03
CA LYS A 53 12.90 -1.93 -19.53
C LYS A 53 12.94 -2.95 -18.39
N ARG A 54 13.90 -2.83 -17.47
CA ARG A 54 14.04 -3.72 -16.31
C ARG A 54 12.84 -3.63 -15.37
N GLU A 55 12.35 -2.43 -15.07
CA GLU A 55 11.17 -2.27 -14.22
C GLU A 55 9.89 -2.80 -14.88
N ALA A 56 9.74 -2.63 -16.19
CA ALA A 56 8.64 -3.24 -16.95
C ALA A 56 8.68 -4.77 -16.89
N THR A 57 9.85 -5.38 -17.08
CA THR A 57 10.04 -6.83 -16.95
C THR A 57 9.70 -7.32 -15.54
N ARG A 58 10.20 -6.63 -14.50
CA ARG A 58 9.88 -6.95 -13.10
C ARG A 58 8.39 -6.79 -12.81
N ALA A 59 7.73 -5.78 -13.36
CA ALA A 59 6.29 -5.60 -13.20
C ALA A 59 5.50 -6.76 -13.82
N LYS A 60 5.88 -7.21 -15.03
CA LYS A 60 5.30 -8.39 -15.68
C LYS A 60 5.50 -9.66 -14.83
N GLN A 61 6.72 -9.90 -14.35
CA GLN A 61 7.03 -11.04 -13.49
C GLN A 61 6.22 -11.02 -12.19
N ARG A 62 6.14 -9.87 -11.51
CA ARG A 62 5.32 -9.70 -10.30
C ARG A 62 3.84 -9.98 -10.56
N ALA A 63 3.30 -9.53 -11.69
CA ALA A 63 1.91 -9.78 -12.07
C ALA A 63 1.66 -11.26 -12.40
N ALA A 64 2.60 -11.93 -13.07
CA ALA A 64 2.53 -13.36 -13.34
C ALA A 64 2.55 -14.17 -12.05
N MET A 65 3.47 -13.86 -11.12
CA MET A 65 3.54 -14.52 -9.82
C MET A 65 2.27 -14.33 -8.99
N ARG A 66 1.66 -13.14 -8.99
CA ARG A 66 0.38 -12.91 -8.30
C ARG A 66 -0.75 -13.76 -8.86
N ARG A 67 -0.84 -13.88 -10.19
CA ARG A 67 -1.84 -14.72 -10.86
C ARG A 67 -1.63 -16.20 -10.58
N TYR A 68 -0.37 -16.65 -10.63
CA TYR A 68 -0.01 -18.01 -10.24
C TYR A 68 -0.42 -18.31 -8.80
N GLU A 69 -0.10 -17.40 -7.87
CA GLU A 69 -0.39 -17.58 -6.45
C GLU A 69 -1.90 -17.58 -6.18
N ALA A 70 -2.66 -16.68 -6.79
CA ALA A 70 -4.12 -16.67 -6.69
C ALA A 70 -4.72 -18.00 -7.16
N LYS A 71 -4.25 -18.52 -8.31
CA LYS A 71 -4.68 -19.83 -8.81
C LYS A 71 -4.29 -20.97 -7.86
N ARG A 72 -3.06 -20.94 -7.32
CA ARG A 72 -2.55 -21.94 -6.36
C ARG A 72 -3.37 -21.96 -5.06
N LEU A 73 -3.81 -20.80 -4.61
CA LEU A 73 -4.67 -20.64 -3.44
C LEU A 73 -6.16 -20.88 -3.73
N GLY A 74 -6.53 -21.13 -4.99
CA GLY A 74 -7.91 -21.37 -5.39
C GLY A 74 -8.79 -20.12 -5.38
N TYR A 75 -8.21 -18.92 -5.46
CA TYR A 75 -8.97 -17.68 -5.45
C TYR A 75 -9.76 -17.51 -6.75
N ALA A 76 -11.06 -17.30 -6.60
CA ALA A 76 -11.97 -16.98 -7.69
C ALA A 76 -11.62 -15.63 -8.33
N GLU A 77 -11.73 -15.57 -9.66
CA GLU A 77 -11.50 -14.33 -10.41
C GLU A 77 -12.74 -13.43 -10.33
N CYS A 78 -12.51 -12.13 -10.11
CA CYS A 78 -13.57 -11.13 -10.24
C CYS A 78 -13.74 -10.72 -11.70
N THR A 79 -14.83 -11.17 -12.32
CA THR A 79 -15.16 -10.88 -13.72
C THR A 79 -16.08 -9.68 -13.88
N GLU A 80 -16.89 -9.38 -12.86
CA GLU A 80 -17.91 -8.33 -12.90
C GLU A 80 -17.63 -7.25 -11.86
N TYR A 81 -17.41 -6.01 -12.30
CA TYR A 81 -17.18 -4.87 -11.42
C TYR A 81 -17.59 -3.54 -12.10
N PRO A 82 -18.20 -2.59 -11.36
CA PRO A 82 -18.51 -1.26 -11.89
C PRO A 82 -17.24 -0.43 -12.07
N PRO A 83 -17.26 0.71 -12.79
CA PRO A 83 -16.13 1.63 -12.80
C PRO A 83 -15.81 2.18 -11.39
N PRO A 84 -14.55 2.55 -11.11
CA PRO A 84 -14.17 3.13 -9.82
C PRO A 84 -14.87 4.48 -9.58
N PRO A 85 -15.13 4.83 -8.32
CA PRO A 85 -15.82 6.07 -7.97
C PRO A 85 -14.98 7.30 -8.35
N SER A 86 -15.66 8.35 -8.80
CA SER A 86 -15.02 9.59 -9.27
C SER A 86 -14.30 10.37 -8.17
N ASP A 87 -14.72 10.21 -6.92
CA ASP A 87 -14.13 10.87 -5.75
C ASP A 87 -12.90 10.13 -5.18
N ASN A 88 -12.54 8.97 -5.76
CA ASN A 88 -11.41 8.14 -5.35
C ASN A 88 -11.41 7.77 -3.85
N LYS A 89 -12.58 7.70 -3.19
CA LYS A 89 -12.66 7.34 -1.77
C LYS A 89 -12.71 5.83 -1.56
N CYS A 90 -12.04 5.39 -0.49
CA CYS A 90 -12.09 4.01 -0.05
C CYS A 90 -13.45 3.66 0.57
N ALA A 91 -14.02 2.50 0.22
CA ALA A 91 -15.29 2.03 0.79
C ALA A 91 -15.23 1.71 2.30
N ILE A 92 -14.05 1.46 2.87
CA ILE A 92 -13.86 1.14 4.30
C ILE A 92 -13.54 2.39 5.13
N CYS A 93 -12.48 3.13 4.78
CA CYS A 93 -12.03 4.26 5.61
C CYS A 93 -12.51 5.63 5.12
N HIS A 94 -13.16 5.69 3.96
CA HIS A 94 -13.70 6.90 3.33
C HIS A 94 -12.67 8.01 3.03
N LEU A 95 -11.38 7.70 3.15
CA LEU A 95 -10.31 8.60 2.75
C LEU A 95 -10.06 8.50 1.25
N GLU A 96 -9.74 9.65 0.64
CA GLU A 96 -9.28 9.75 -0.74
C GLU A 96 -7.95 9.01 -0.90
N ALA A 97 -7.83 8.22 -1.97
CA ALA A 97 -6.62 7.49 -2.29
C ALA A 97 -6.19 7.78 -3.73
N GLY A 98 -4.89 8.01 -3.95
CA GLY A 98 -4.37 8.21 -5.31
C GLY A 98 -4.53 7.00 -6.24
N ARG A 99 -4.82 5.81 -5.68
CA ARG A 99 -5.22 4.62 -6.43
C ARG A 99 -6.08 3.71 -5.56
N LEU A 100 -7.19 3.25 -6.13
CA LEU A 100 -8.05 2.24 -5.53
C LEU A 100 -7.68 0.83 -6.03
N CYS A 101 -7.91 -0.15 -5.16
CA CYS A 101 -7.80 -1.58 -5.40
C CYS A 101 -9.22 -2.14 -5.52
N LEU A 102 -9.44 -2.99 -6.52
CA LEU A 102 -10.66 -3.76 -6.65
C LEU A 102 -10.62 -4.89 -5.62
N ASP A 103 -11.57 -4.87 -4.70
CA ASP A 103 -11.74 -5.90 -3.67
C ASP A 103 -12.92 -6.80 -4.03
N HIS A 104 -12.70 -8.11 -3.91
CA HIS A 104 -13.68 -9.14 -4.21
C HIS A 104 -13.50 -10.30 -3.25
N ASP A 105 -14.57 -11.06 -3.09
CA ASP A 105 -14.57 -12.28 -2.32
C ASP A 105 -13.76 -13.37 -3.06
N HIS A 106 -12.75 -13.94 -2.40
CA HIS A 106 -11.85 -14.91 -3.02
C HIS A 106 -12.48 -16.30 -3.23
N GLU A 107 -13.63 -16.61 -2.65
CA GLU A 107 -14.31 -17.89 -2.85
C GLU A 107 -15.30 -17.80 -4.02
N THR A 108 -16.00 -16.68 -4.13
CA THR A 108 -17.10 -16.49 -5.09
C THR A 108 -16.74 -15.62 -6.29
N GLY A 109 -15.65 -14.83 -6.21
CA GLY A 109 -15.28 -13.83 -7.20
C GLY A 109 -16.17 -12.58 -7.16
N LYS A 110 -17.13 -12.51 -6.22
CA LYS A 110 -18.09 -11.42 -6.15
C LYS A 110 -17.41 -10.12 -5.74
N PHE A 111 -17.61 -9.08 -6.53
CA PHE A 111 -17.15 -7.73 -6.22
C PHE A 111 -17.74 -7.24 -4.89
N ARG A 112 -16.87 -6.70 -4.01
CA ARG A 112 -17.25 -6.10 -2.73
C ARG A 112 -17.15 -4.58 -2.75
N GLY A 113 -16.12 -4.03 -3.40
CA GLY A 113 -15.94 -2.59 -3.46
C GLY A 113 -14.54 -2.15 -3.90
N TYR A 114 -14.34 -0.83 -3.87
CA TYR A 114 -13.04 -0.23 -4.12
C TYR A 114 -12.39 0.24 -2.81
N LEU A 115 -11.18 -0.27 -2.55
CA LEU A 115 -10.45 -0.01 -1.31
C LEU A 115 -9.14 0.73 -1.56
N CYS A 116 -8.70 1.57 -0.61
CA CYS A 116 -7.33 2.04 -0.65
C CYS A 116 -6.35 0.87 -0.42
N HIS A 117 -5.10 1.02 -0.85
CA HIS A 117 -4.07 -0.02 -0.69
C HIS A 117 -3.94 -0.53 0.75
N ASN A 118 -4.02 0.37 1.74
CA ASN A 118 -3.85 0.02 3.15
C ASN A 118 -5.01 -0.83 3.67
N CYS A 119 -6.26 -0.47 3.35
CA CYS A 119 -7.44 -1.22 3.74
C CYS A 119 -7.46 -2.60 3.08
N ASN A 120 -7.18 -2.67 1.77
CA ASN A 120 -7.14 -3.94 1.04
C ASN A 120 -6.07 -4.90 1.60
N MET A 121 -4.86 -4.40 1.84
CA MET A 121 -3.78 -5.19 2.44
C MET A 121 -4.11 -5.58 3.89
N GLY A 122 -4.75 -4.69 4.65
CA GLY A 122 -5.19 -4.95 6.01
C GLY A 122 -6.18 -6.10 6.07
N LEU A 123 -7.21 -6.07 5.22
CA LEU A 123 -8.22 -7.13 5.15
C LEU A 123 -7.59 -8.50 4.83
N GLY A 124 -6.72 -8.57 3.82
CA GLY A 124 -6.01 -9.81 3.49
C GLY A 124 -5.08 -10.30 4.62
N LYS A 125 -4.41 -9.40 5.35
CA LYS A 125 -3.58 -9.76 6.52
C LYS A 125 -4.39 -10.29 7.70
N LEU A 126 -5.66 -9.91 7.80
CA LEU A 126 -6.59 -10.42 8.79
C LEU A 126 -7.31 -11.69 8.31
N GLY A 127 -6.87 -12.28 7.20
CA GLY A 127 -7.39 -13.55 6.69
C GLY A 127 -8.72 -13.43 5.95
N ASP A 128 -9.16 -12.20 5.63
CA ASP A 128 -10.33 -11.93 4.81
C ASP A 128 -11.61 -12.68 5.23
N CYS A 129 -11.80 -12.87 6.54
CA CYS A 129 -12.92 -13.62 7.07
C CYS A 129 -13.54 -12.94 8.30
N ILE A 130 -14.88 -12.97 8.36
CA ILE A 130 -15.67 -12.30 9.42
C ILE A 130 -15.24 -12.78 10.81
N GLY A 131 -14.94 -14.08 10.96
CA GLY A 131 -14.53 -14.66 12.24
C GLY A 131 -13.25 -14.02 12.80
N THR A 132 -12.22 -13.80 11.97
CA THR A 132 -10.99 -13.14 12.41
C THR A 132 -11.23 -11.67 12.72
N ILE A 133 -12.03 -10.96 11.90
CA ILE A 133 -12.37 -9.56 12.15
C ILE A 133 -13.10 -9.38 13.48
N ARG A 134 -14.06 -10.25 13.81
CA ARG A 134 -14.75 -10.23 15.11
C ARG A 134 -13.78 -10.42 16.28
N ARG A 135 -12.78 -11.30 16.14
CA ARG A 135 -11.75 -11.48 17.18
C ARG A 135 -10.85 -10.25 17.33
N VAL A 136 -10.52 -9.55 16.24
CA VAL A 136 -9.76 -8.30 16.29
C VAL A 136 -10.57 -7.22 17.00
N LEU A 137 -11.86 -7.07 16.67
CA LEU A 137 -12.74 -6.11 17.35
C LEU A 137 -12.82 -6.38 18.86
N ALA A 138 -13.13 -7.62 19.24
CA ALA A 138 -13.20 -8.01 20.65
C ALA A 138 -11.87 -7.84 21.40
N TYR A 139 -10.73 -7.92 20.71
CA TYR A 139 -9.42 -7.64 21.31
C TYR A 139 -9.22 -6.14 21.58
N LEU A 140 -9.67 -5.26 20.67
CA LEU A 140 -9.59 -3.81 20.85
C LEU A 140 -10.50 -3.32 21.97
N GLU A 141 -11.72 -3.84 22.04
CA GLU A 141 -12.71 -3.47 23.05
C GLU A 141 -12.24 -3.75 24.49
N LYS A 142 -11.27 -4.66 24.70
CA LYS A 142 -10.67 -4.90 26.03
C LYS A 142 -9.97 -3.68 26.63
N ALA A 143 -9.53 -2.74 25.79
CA ALA A 143 -8.87 -1.52 26.24
C ALA A 143 -9.85 -0.35 26.43
N ASP A 144 -11.06 -0.48 25.92
CA ASP A 144 -12.13 0.54 26.01
C ASP A 144 -13.17 0.20 27.09
N ALA A 145 -12.99 -0.92 27.80
CA ALA A 145 -13.83 -1.40 28.89
C ALA A 145 -13.27 -1.05 30.28
#